data_AF-A0AAE9DFM5-F1
#
_entry.id   AF-A0AAE9DFM5-F1
#
_cell.length_a   1.000
_cell.length_b   1.000
_cell.length_c   1.000
_cell.angle_alpha   90.00
_cell.angle_beta   90.00
_cell.angle_gamma   90.00
#
_symmetry.space_group_name_H-M   'P 1'
#
loop_
_entity.id
_entity.type
_entity.pdbx_description
1 polymer ?
#
loop_
_entity_poly.entity_id
_entity_poly.type
_entity_poly.pdbx_seq_one_letter_code
_entity_poly.pdbx_strand_id
1 'polypeptide(L)'
;MARSGPAALDYLGSEAEDFNKAQHLYLKPMAVIKITVVLPRMTIPGQSISNWDLMERLKRAIDPIQMDSCKVRESNIDSVIFEAELLSLGIMQKTMNILDGFSMKVSGFAEPLKVKTKEAKLDFPSRHDWDVWFMKNKIDETKPGERPDTVYLAKIPVKWFCDGYNDLPSERRLRVAMEQFGAVRAVDIPICDPLRAQMSSKVSGIQQKGFGLGQDVFFEAYVQYMEYKGFATAMDSLRNRKWAKRIDGRFFQALIKVDFDRSRHLSEAQIAKRADERRQMETDRLRQEEEELNVKRQEELKIKEEENEKNRRREDRERKRREKRELERMAEEEKKRLEKERLEMEHRAAANRRLEGVRLLKFLFEKIEAREERRKRKDEEKLADELSKIKELVKQPVEQEDALRQALLQQREIRMRERLKEKMKAESVKKEKKKRKEEKRKERKRKSNRHDTSSSSSSSGDSDSESSSTSLKSTDSESSERRRRYRRKRRSSGERRHRSSHHQKTRRRGS
;
A
#
# COMPACT_ATOMS: atom_id res chain seq x y z
N MET A 1 -33.37 38.16 -47.02
CA MET A 1 -33.06 37.20 -48.09
C MET A 1 -31.66 36.63 -47.83
N ALA A 2 -31.60 35.49 -47.13
CA ALA A 2 -30.33 34.80 -46.92
C ALA A 2 -29.89 34.23 -48.27
N ARG A 3 -28.72 34.66 -48.78
CA ARG A 3 -28.09 33.99 -49.91
C ARG A 3 -27.76 32.57 -49.44
N SER A 4 -28.58 31.61 -49.87
CA SER A 4 -28.16 30.21 -49.89
C SER A 4 -26.92 30.17 -50.80
N GLY A 5 -25.73 30.15 -50.19
CA GLY A 5 -24.56 29.67 -50.92
C GLY A 5 -24.91 28.30 -51.52
N PRO A 6 -24.35 27.94 -52.68
CA PRO A 6 -24.60 26.62 -53.24
C PRO A 6 -24.28 25.61 -52.15
N ALA A 7 -25.28 24.82 -51.78
CA ALA A 7 -25.08 23.75 -50.83
C ALA A 7 -23.92 22.91 -51.38
N ALA A 8 -22.99 22.49 -50.52
CA ALA A 8 -21.85 21.63 -50.89
C ALA A 8 -22.31 20.20 -51.26
N LEU A 9 -23.32 20.13 -52.13
CA LEU A 9 -24.04 18.98 -52.65
C LEU A 9 -23.58 18.81 -54.11
N ASP A 10 -23.14 17.58 -54.41
CA ASP A 10 -22.91 17.00 -55.75
C ASP A 10 -21.57 17.19 -56.49
N TYR A 11 -20.55 17.81 -55.92
CA TYR A 11 -19.34 18.14 -56.69
C TYR A 11 -18.19 17.13 -56.60
N LEU A 12 -18.45 15.86 -56.92
CA LEU A 12 -17.35 14.91 -57.19
C LEU A 12 -16.83 15.04 -58.64
N GLY A 13 -17.56 15.76 -59.50
CA GLY A 13 -17.33 15.83 -60.94
C GLY A 13 -18.02 14.66 -61.65
N SER A 14 -18.42 14.87 -62.91
CA SER A 14 -19.13 13.88 -63.74
C SER A 14 -18.29 12.63 -64.07
N GLU A 15 -16.97 12.71 -63.86
CA GLU A 15 -16.00 11.67 -64.20
C GLU A 15 -15.72 10.72 -63.02
N ALA A 16 -16.37 10.93 -61.87
CA ALA A 16 -16.17 10.08 -60.71
C ALA A 16 -16.87 8.74 -60.87
N GLU A 17 -16.18 7.65 -60.52
CA GLU A 17 -16.66 6.28 -60.68
C GLU A 17 -16.93 5.64 -59.31
N ASP A 18 -17.94 4.77 -59.26
CA ASP A 18 -18.22 3.96 -58.08
C ASP A 18 -17.10 2.92 -57.88
N PHE A 19 -16.39 3.01 -56.75
CA PHE A 19 -15.39 2.02 -56.36
C PHE A 19 -15.97 0.95 -55.45
N ASN A 20 -16.82 1.34 -54.50
CA ASN A 20 -17.60 0.39 -53.72
C ASN A 20 -18.92 1.04 -53.28
N LYS A 21 -20.01 0.69 -53.97
CA LYS A 21 -21.35 1.27 -53.73
C LYS A 21 -21.85 1.01 -52.30
N ALA A 22 -21.64 -0.21 -51.79
CA ALA A 22 -22.10 -0.62 -50.46
C ALA A 22 -21.45 0.19 -49.33
N GLN A 23 -20.21 0.65 -49.53
CA GLN A 23 -19.48 1.48 -48.57
C GLN A 23 -19.47 2.97 -48.93
N HIS A 24 -20.20 3.34 -49.99
CA HIS A 24 -20.26 4.68 -50.57
C HIS A 24 -18.87 5.27 -50.87
N LEU A 25 -18.01 4.45 -51.48
CA LEU A 25 -16.68 4.83 -51.92
C LEU A 25 -16.64 5.03 -53.43
N TYR A 26 -15.92 6.05 -53.85
CA TYR A 26 -15.82 6.51 -55.24
C TYR A 26 -14.36 6.83 -55.56
N LEU A 27 -14.01 6.77 -56.84
CA LEU A 27 -12.74 7.22 -57.37
C LEU A 27 -12.96 8.46 -58.23
N LYS A 28 -12.33 9.57 -57.84
CA LYS A 28 -12.34 10.82 -58.60
C LYS A 28 -11.01 10.96 -59.36
N PRO A 29 -11.01 11.06 -60.70
CA PRO A 29 -9.82 11.40 -61.45
C PRO A 29 -9.17 12.69 -60.96
N MET A 30 -7.84 12.68 -60.85
CA MET A 30 -7.07 13.85 -60.45
C MET A 30 -6.71 14.69 -61.66
N ALA A 31 -7.25 15.90 -61.72
CA ALA A 31 -7.00 16.83 -62.79
C ALA A 31 -5.96 17.86 -62.33
N VAL A 32 -4.68 17.52 -62.39
CA VAL A 32 -3.58 18.33 -61.85
C VAL A 32 -2.64 18.80 -62.96
N ILE A 33 -2.36 20.10 -62.99
CA ILE A 33 -1.46 20.72 -63.95
C ILE A 33 -0.24 21.31 -63.28
N LYS A 34 0.89 21.17 -63.96
CA LYS A 34 2.14 21.85 -63.66
C LYS A 34 2.20 23.13 -64.50
N ILE A 35 2.19 24.28 -63.84
CA ILE A 35 2.31 25.60 -64.47
C ILE A 35 3.73 26.10 -64.21
N THR A 36 4.51 26.32 -65.27
CA THR A 36 5.86 26.88 -65.19
C THR A 36 5.83 28.31 -65.69
N VAL A 37 6.07 29.26 -64.78
CA VAL A 37 6.25 30.68 -65.09
C VAL A 37 7.75 30.92 -65.26
N VAL A 38 8.17 31.26 -66.46
CA VAL A 38 9.57 31.60 -66.76
C VAL A 38 9.81 33.05 -66.36
N LEU A 39 10.75 33.25 -65.43
CA LEU A 39 11.16 34.56 -64.94
C LEU A 39 12.22 35.15 -65.88
N PRO A 40 12.12 36.45 -66.23
CA PRO A 40 13.18 37.14 -66.96
C PRO A 40 14.41 37.36 -66.07
N ARG A 41 15.57 37.61 -66.70
CA ARG A 41 16.81 37.88 -65.96
C ARG A 41 16.66 39.12 -65.11
N MET A 42 16.88 38.98 -63.81
CA MET A 42 16.90 40.09 -62.86
C MET A 42 18.16 40.93 -63.11
N THR A 43 17.98 42.16 -63.61
CA THR A 43 19.08 43.09 -63.88
C THR A 43 19.36 44.02 -62.70
N ILE A 44 18.38 44.20 -61.80
CA ILE A 44 18.48 45.09 -60.65
C ILE A 44 18.67 44.25 -59.37
N PRO A 45 19.74 44.48 -58.57
CA PRO A 45 19.93 43.82 -57.29
C PRO A 45 18.74 44.08 -56.34
N GLY A 46 18.22 43.03 -55.71
CA GLY A 46 17.06 43.12 -54.80
C GLY A 46 15.69 43.09 -55.49
N GLN A 47 15.66 43.03 -56.83
CA GLN A 47 14.43 42.80 -57.57
C GLN A 47 13.86 41.42 -57.26
N SER A 48 12.58 41.33 -56.94
CA SER A 48 11.90 40.08 -56.61
C SER A 48 10.47 40.09 -57.12
N ILE A 49 9.91 38.89 -57.34
CA ILE A 49 8.51 38.70 -57.72
C ILE A 49 7.84 37.89 -56.62
N SER A 50 6.67 38.36 -56.17
CA SER A 50 5.87 37.60 -55.22
C SER A 50 5.19 36.42 -55.92
N ASN A 51 5.40 35.21 -55.38
CA ASN A 51 4.70 34.01 -55.84
C ASN A 51 3.18 34.15 -55.76
N TRP A 52 2.67 34.94 -54.80
CA TRP A 52 1.24 35.21 -54.68
C TRP A 52 0.72 36.10 -55.81
N ASP A 53 1.46 37.13 -56.24
CA ASP A 53 1.05 37.99 -57.37
C ASP A 53 1.00 37.18 -58.68
N LEU A 54 1.98 36.31 -58.91
CA LEU A 54 1.95 35.37 -60.05
C LEU A 54 0.73 34.46 -60.00
N MET A 55 0.43 33.88 -58.84
CA MET A 55 -0.74 33.02 -58.66
C MET A 55 -2.06 33.76 -58.91
N GLU A 56 -2.22 34.98 -58.40
CA GLU A 56 -3.44 35.77 -58.63
C GLU A 56 -3.61 36.17 -60.10
N ARG A 57 -2.52 36.48 -60.81
CA ARG A 57 -2.56 36.74 -62.25
C ARG A 57 -2.96 35.49 -63.04
N LEU A 58 -2.44 34.32 -62.66
CA LEU A 58 -2.84 33.05 -63.27
C LEU A 58 -4.34 32.78 -63.05
N LYS A 59 -4.86 33.01 -61.83
CA LYS A 59 -6.30 32.86 -61.55
C LYS A 59 -7.16 33.81 -62.37
N ARG A 60 -6.76 35.09 -62.48
CA ARG A 60 -7.49 36.07 -63.31
C ARG A 60 -7.48 35.70 -64.79
N ALA A 61 -6.40 35.08 -65.28
CA ALA A 61 -6.28 34.68 -66.68
C ALA A 61 -7.25 33.56 -67.08
N ILE A 62 -7.73 32.77 -66.12
CA ILE A 62 -8.61 31.63 -66.37
C ILE A 62 -10.04 31.86 -65.90
N ASP A 63 -10.37 33.03 -65.35
CA ASP A 63 -11.73 33.38 -64.94
C ASP A 63 -12.72 33.18 -66.10
N PRO A 64 -13.88 32.51 -65.90
CA PRO A 64 -14.50 32.10 -64.64
C PRO A 64 -14.09 30.71 -64.10
N ILE A 65 -13.08 30.06 -64.68
CA ILE A 65 -12.58 28.75 -64.22
C ILE A 65 -11.87 28.92 -62.88
N GLN A 66 -12.21 28.06 -61.91
CA GLN A 66 -11.59 28.04 -60.59
C GLN A 66 -10.64 26.85 -60.43
N MET A 67 -9.51 27.09 -59.75
CA MET A 67 -8.59 26.05 -59.28
C MET A 67 -9.02 25.60 -57.88
N ASP A 68 -9.17 24.30 -57.65
CA ASP A 68 -9.49 23.71 -56.33
C ASP A 68 -8.33 23.93 -55.33
N SER A 69 -7.10 23.89 -55.84
CA SER A 69 -5.86 24.15 -55.09
C SER A 69 -4.81 24.68 -56.06
N CYS A 70 -3.98 25.63 -55.63
CA CYS A 70 -2.79 26.06 -56.37
C CYS A 70 -1.66 26.29 -55.38
N LYS A 71 -0.55 25.57 -55.55
CA LYS A 71 0.59 25.60 -54.61
C LYS A 71 1.89 25.78 -55.38
N VAL A 72 2.82 26.53 -54.79
CA VAL A 72 4.19 26.62 -55.30
C VAL A 72 4.89 25.31 -54.99
N ARG A 73 5.38 24.63 -56.03
CA ARG A 73 6.17 23.40 -55.90
C ARG A 73 7.66 23.72 -55.82
N GLU A 74 8.14 24.55 -56.73
CA GLU A 74 9.54 24.96 -56.84
C GLU A 74 9.59 26.45 -57.21
N SER A 75 10.54 27.18 -56.65
CA SER A 75 10.74 28.61 -56.91
C SER A 75 12.23 28.87 -57.03
N ASN A 76 12.70 29.05 -58.26
CA ASN A 76 14.09 29.28 -58.60
C ASN A 76 14.25 30.68 -59.23
N ILE A 77 15.49 31.09 -59.46
CA ILE A 77 15.80 32.41 -60.05
C ILE A 77 15.20 32.57 -61.45
N ASP A 78 15.17 31.50 -62.24
CA ASP A 78 14.71 31.54 -63.63
C ASP A 78 13.26 31.09 -63.82
N SER A 79 12.64 30.46 -62.82
CA SER A 79 11.26 29.98 -62.96
C SER A 79 10.56 29.71 -61.63
N VAL A 80 9.25 29.88 -61.65
CA VAL A 80 8.35 29.45 -60.57
C VAL A 80 7.43 28.36 -61.12
N ILE A 81 7.35 27.24 -60.41
CA ILE A 81 6.54 26.10 -60.78
C ILE A 81 5.39 25.99 -59.78
N PHE A 82 4.18 26.10 -60.29
CA PHE A 82 2.95 25.85 -59.56
C PHE A 82 2.40 24.47 -59.90
N GLU A 83 1.78 23.84 -58.91
CA GLU A 83 0.94 22.67 -59.06
C GLU A 83 -0.49 23.07 -58.73
N ALA A 84 -1.37 23.00 -59.73
CA ALA A 84 -2.76 23.40 -59.61
C ALA A 84 -3.69 22.21 -59.84
N GLU A 85 -4.59 21.98 -58.90
CA GLU A 85 -5.67 21.01 -59.01
C GLU A 85 -6.92 21.70 -59.54
N LEU A 86 -7.57 21.06 -60.49
CA LEU A 86 -8.80 21.47 -61.14
C LEU A 86 -9.87 20.42 -60.89
N LEU A 87 -11.11 20.82 -61.14
CA LEU A 87 -12.26 19.97 -60.86
C LEU A 87 -12.27 18.66 -61.66
N SER A 88 -12.05 18.74 -62.97
CA SER A 88 -12.23 17.63 -63.92
C SER A 88 -11.18 17.68 -65.02
N LEU A 89 -10.96 16.54 -65.68
CA LEU A 89 -10.00 16.43 -66.79
C LEU A 89 -10.40 17.34 -67.96
N GLY A 90 -11.70 17.47 -68.23
CA GLY A 90 -12.20 18.41 -69.24
C GLY A 90 -11.85 19.87 -68.94
N ILE A 91 -11.98 20.32 -67.68
CA ILE A 91 -11.59 21.66 -67.26
C ILE A 91 -10.05 21.81 -67.29
N MET A 92 -9.32 20.76 -66.93
CA MET A 92 -7.87 20.72 -67.00
C MET A 92 -7.33 21.03 -68.38
N GLN A 93 -7.83 20.35 -69.42
CA GLN A 93 -7.39 20.58 -70.79
C GLN A 93 -7.73 21.99 -71.27
N LYS A 94 -8.91 22.52 -70.91
CA LYS A 94 -9.28 23.92 -71.21
C LYS A 94 -8.33 24.91 -70.55
N THR A 95 -8.04 24.73 -69.26
CA THR A 95 -7.11 25.59 -68.51
C THR A 95 -5.69 25.53 -69.07
N MET A 96 -5.21 24.35 -69.46
CA MET A 96 -3.90 24.20 -70.10
C MET A 96 -3.83 24.99 -71.42
N ASN A 97 -4.86 24.88 -72.26
CA ASN A 97 -4.91 25.62 -73.53
C ASN A 97 -4.98 27.14 -73.36
N ILE A 98 -5.60 27.63 -72.27
CA ILE A 98 -5.67 29.08 -71.97
C ILE A 98 -4.32 29.60 -71.45
N LEU A 99 -3.67 28.83 -70.56
CA LEU A 99 -2.46 29.27 -69.88
C LEU A 99 -1.17 28.97 -70.66
N ASP A 100 -1.16 27.98 -71.55
CA ASP A 100 0.03 27.67 -72.34
C ASP A 100 0.33 28.79 -73.34
N GLY A 101 1.52 29.38 -73.24
CA GLY A 101 1.89 30.56 -74.01
C GLY A 101 1.33 31.88 -73.46
N PHE A 102 0.55 31.86 -72.38
CA PHE A 102 0.07 33.07 -71.73
C PHE A 102 1.26 33.93 -71.28
N SER A 103 1.19 35.24 -71.59
CA SER A 103 2.22 36.20 -71.21
C SER A 103 1.66 37.24 -70.26
N MET A 104 2.34 37.48 -69.13
CA MET A 104 1.92 38.48 -68.14
C MET A 104 3.02 39.49 -67.84
N LYS A 105 2.66 40.77 -67.77
CA LYS A 105 3.58 41.84 -67.36
C LYS A 105 3.55 41.99 -65.84
N VAL A 106 4.71 41.99 -65.20
CA VAL A 106 4.84 42.22 -63.75
C VAL A 106 5.61 43.50 -63.51
N SER A 107 5.23 44.24 -62.47
CA SER A 107 5.88 45.50 -62.12
C SER A 107 7.36 45.30 -61.86
N GLY A 108 8.20 46.20 -62.37
CA GLY A 108 9.66 46.13 -62.26
C GLY A 108 10.34 45.38 -63.41
N PHE A 109 9.62 44.62 -64.23
CA PHE A 109 10.22 43.85 -65.33
C PHE A 109 9.81 44.39 -66.70
N ALA A 110 10.79 44.64 -67.57
CA ALA A 110 10.55 45.11 -68.93
C ALA A 110 9.99 43.99 -69.83
N GLU A 111 10.51 42.77 -69.67
CA GLU A 111 10.08 41.60 -70.43
C GLU A 111 8.86 40.93 -69.77
N PRO A 112 7.83 40.55 -70.55
CA PRO A 112 6.70 39.81 -70.03
C PRO A 112 7.11 38.38 -69.66
N LEU A 113 6.57 37.88 -68.55
CA LEU A 113 6.76 36.50 -68.12
C LEU A 113 5.96 35.57 -69.01
N LYS A 114 6.57 34.46 -69.42
CA LYS A 114 5.92 33.43 -70.24
C LYS A 114 5.49 32.26 -69.37
N VAL A 115 4.27 31.79 -69.59
CA VAL A 115 3.69 30.63 -68.91
C VAL A 115 3.72 29.43 -69.84
N LYS A 116 4.13 28.28 -69.29
CA LYS A 116 4.02 26.97 -69.94
C LYS A 116 3.22 26.05 -69.04
N THR A 117 2.35 25.23 -69.60
CA THR A 117 1.59 24.25 -68.82
C THR A 117 1.81 22.83 -69.31
N LYS A 118 1.79 21.87 -68.38
CA LYS A 118 1.83 20.43 -68.66
C LYS A 118 0.97 19.70 -67.64
N GLU A 119 0.50 18.50 -67.99
CA GLU A 119 -0.12 17.61 -67.01
C GLU A 119 0.91 17.25 -65.94
N ALA A 120 0.51 17.33 -64.67
CA ALA A 120 1.39 17.01 -63.56
C ALA A 120 1.56 15.49 -63.45
N LYS A 121 2.82 15.03 -63.41
CA LYS A 121 3.13 13.65 -63.05
C LYS A 121 2.96 13.49 -61.54
N LEU A 122 1.97 12.70 -61.14
CA LEU A 122 1.76 12.32 -59.75
C LEU A 122 2.73 11.21 -59.34
N ASP A 123 3.05 11.18 -58.04
CA ASP A 123 3.89 10.14 -57.45
C ASP A 123 3.11 8.83 -57.37
N PHE A 124 3.29 7.98 -58.38
CA PHE A 124 2.64 6.68 -58.51
C PHE A 124 3.57 5.72 -59.25
N PRO A 125 3.81 4.49 -58.76
CA PRO A 125 4.70 3.54 -59.42
C PRO A 125 4.11 3.04 -60.75
N SER A 126 4.96 2.95 -61.76
CA SER A 126 4.65 2.36 -63.06
C SER A 126 4.87 0.86 -63.06
N ARG A 127 4.34 0.18 -64.07
CA ARG A 127 4.57 -1.25 -64.26
C ARG A 127 6.04 -1.62 -64.34
N HIS A 128 6.80 -0.80 -65.05
CA HIS A 128 8.25 -0.98 -65.16
C HIS A 128 8.94 -0.92 -63.78
N ASP A 129 8.48 -0.05 -62.88
CA ASP A 129 9.11 0.14 -61.58
C ASP A 129 9.02 -1.11 -60.70
N TRP A 130 7.85 -1.76 -60.64
CA TRP A 130 7.72 -3.00 -59.87
C TRP A 130 8.34 -4.19 -60.60
N ASP A 131 8.22 -4.30 -61.92
CA ASP A 131 8.86 -5.39 -62.69
C ASP A 131 10.39 -5.38 -62.46
N VAL A 132 11.05 -4.22 -62.59
CA VAL A 132 12.48 -4.07 -62.31
C VAL A 132 12.83 -4.40 -60.86
N TRP A 133 12.00 -3.98 -59.90
CA TRP A 133 12.25 -4.24 -58.49
C TRP A 133 12.18 -5.74 -58.16
N PHE A 134 11.14 -6.45 -58.59
CA PHE A 134 10.98 -7.89 -58.33
C PHE A 134 12.07 -8.71 -59.06
N MET A 135 12.40 -8.37 -60.31
CA MET A 135 13.49 -9.01 -61.05
C MET A 135 14.84 -8.84 -60.36
N LYS A 136 15.17 -7.61 -59.90
CA LYS A 136 16.47 -7.31 -59.27
C LYS A 136 16.65 -8.03 -57.93
N ASN A 137 15.57 -8.16 -57.15
CA ASN A 137 15.63 -8.77 -55.82
C ASN A 137 15.54 -10.31 -55.84
N LYS A 138 15.43 -10.94 -57.03
CA LYS A 138 15.40 -12.40 -57.23
C LYS A 138 14.40 -13.10 -56.30
N ILE A 139 13.19 -12.57 -56.24
CA ILE A 139 12.17 -13.05 -55.32
C ILE A 139 11.39 -14.22 -55.97
N ASP A 140 10.90 -15.15 -55.16
CA ASP A 140 10.19 -16.34 -55.62
C ASP A 140 8.76 -16.00 -56.10
N GLU A 141 8.53 -16.04 -57.40
CA GLU A 141 7.22 -15.74 -58.02
C GLU A 141 6.14 -16.76 -57.65
N THR A 142 6.52 -17.95 -57.16
CA THR A 142 5.56 -18.99 -56.76
C THR A 142 4.96 -18.71 -55.39
N LYS A 143 5.63 -17.90 -54.57
CA LYS A 143 5.22 -17.62 -53.19
C LYS A 143 4.35 -16.35 -53.08
N PRO A 144 3.20 -16.43 -52.39
CA PRO A 144 2.39 -15.25 -52.10
C PRO A 144 3.16 -14.20 -51.27
N GLY A 145 3.04 -12.93 -51.63
CA GLY A 145 3.70 -11.81 -50.93
C GLY A 145 5.18 -11.65 -51.26
N GLU A 146 5.69 -12.50 -52.15
CA GLU A 146 7.03 -12.47 -52.72
C GLU A 146 7.03 -12.06 -54.20
N ARG A 147 5.84 -12.04 -54.81
CA ARG A 147 5.59 -11.60 -56.19
C ARG A 147 4.81 -10.27 -56.21
N PRO A 148 4.63 -9.61 -57.38
CA PRO A 148 3.77 -8.43 -57.50
C PRO A 148 2.28 -8.78 -57.33
N ASP A 149 1.89 -9.08 -56.09
CA ASP A 149 0.51 -9.40 -55.69
C ASP A 149 0.01 -8.53 -54.53
N THR A 150 0.88 -7.73 -53.91
CA THR A 150 0.56 -6.98 -52.70
C THR A 150 0.64 -5.48 -52.95
N VAL A 151 -0.51 -4.81 -52.79
CA VAL A 151 -0.63 -3.34 -52.83
C VAL A 151 -0.45 -2.78 -51.42
N TYR A 152 0.45 -1.81 -51.29
CA TYR A 152 0.62 -1.00 -50.10
C TYR A 152 -0.19 0.28 -50.20
N LEU A 153 -0.97 0.57 -49.16
CA LEU A 153 -1.80 1.77 -49.06
C LEU A 153 -1.43 2.55 -47.80
N ALA A 154 -1.38 3.87 -47.91
CA ALA A 154 -1.17 4.77 -46.78
C ALA A 154 -2.02 6.03 -46.89
N LYS A 155 -2.13 6.76 -45.77
CA LYS A 155 -2.97 7.96 -45.65
C LYS A 155 -4.47 7.67 -45.83
N ILE A 156 -4.92 6.45 -45.49
CA ILE A 156 -6.35 6.09 -45.56
C ILE A 156 -7.07 6.62 -44.32
N PRO A 157 -8.15 7.43 -44.43
CA PRO A 157 -8.86 7.91 -43.26
C PRO A 157 -9.47 6.77 -42.44
N VAL A 158 -9.16 6.69 -41.15
CA VAL A 158 -9.66 5.62 -40.25
C VAL A 158 -11.19 5.62 -40.19
N LYS A 159 -11.80 6.81 -40.09
CA LYS A 159 -13.26 6.98 -40.04
C LYS A 159 -14.00 6.44 -41.28
N TRP A 160 -13.30 6.23 -42.40
CA TRP A 160 -13.94 5.68 -43.61
C TRP A 160 -14.16 4.17 -43.51
N PHE A 161 -13.39 3.49 -42.66
CA PHE A 161 -13.35 2.05 -42.54
C PHE A 161 -13.63 1.56 -41.11
N CYS A 162 -13.99 2.42 -40.15
CA CYS A 162 -14.42 1.97 -38.83
C CYS A 162 -15.84 1.35 -38.87
N ASP A 163 -16.09 0.39 -37.99
CA ASP A 163 -17.42 -0.25 -37.81
C ASP A 163 -18.28 0.47 -36.75
N GLY A 164 -17.81 1.62 -36.22
CA GLY A 164 -18.52 2.45 -35.24
C GLY A 164 -18.40 2.00 -33.78
N TYR A 165 -18.09 0.72 -33.53
CA TYR A 165 -17.86 0.19 -32.18
C TYR A 165 -16.44 0.41 -31.66
N ASN A 166 -15.46 0.40 -32.57
CA ASN A 166 -14.05 0.62 -32.28
C ASN A 166 -13.57 1.83 -33.08
N ASP A 167 -12.66 2.62 -32.49
CA ASP A 167 -11.97 3.72 -33.16
C ASP A 167 -10.94 3.25 -34.20
N LEU A 168 -10.76 1.93 -34.34
CA LEU A 168 -9.84 1.30 -35.29
C LEU A 168 -10.52 0.99 -36.64
N PRO A 169 -9.77 0.99 -37.74
CA PRO A 169 -10.28 0.60 -39.05
C PRO A 169 -10.57 -0.91 -39.11
N SER A 170 -11.59 -1.28 -39.87
CA SER A 170 -12.03 -2.67 -40.06
C SER A 170 -11.36 -3.30 -41.27
N GLU A 171 -10.58 -4.36 -41.04
CA GLU A 171 -9.97 -5.16 -42.12
C GLU A 171 -11.03 -5.67 -43.09
N ARG A 172 -12.16 -6.15 -42.56
CA ARG A 172 -13.28 -6.67 -43.36
C ARG A 172 -13.83 -5.62 -44.32
N ARG A 173 -13.97 -4.37 -43.87
CA ARG A 173 -14.46 -3.29 -44.74
C ARG A 173 -13.44 -2.99 -45.85
N LEU A 174 -12.16 -2.88 -45.51
CA LEU A 174 -11.13 -2.64 -46.52
C LEU A 174 -11.06 -3.79 -47.53
N ARG A 175 -11.12 -5.04 -47.08
CA ARG A 175 -11.17 -6.22 -47.93
C ARG A 175 -12.29 -6.13 -48.96
N VAL A 176 -13.53 -5.90 -48.51
CA VAL A 176 -14.71 -5.79 -49.40
C VAL A 176 -14.57 -4.64 -50.39
N ALA A 177 -13.95 -3.52 -50.01
CA ALA A 177 -13.67 -2.43 -50.94
C ALA A 177 -12.69 -2.88 -52.04
N MET A 178 -11.58 -3.51 -51.64
CA MET A 178 -10.50 -3.89 -52.55
C MET A 178 -10.84 -5.11 -53.41
N GLU A 179 -11.79 -5.95 -53.00
CA GLU A 179 -12.32 -7.06 -53.80
C GLU A 179 -12.93 -6.61 -55.13
N GLN A 180 -13.27 -5.33 -55.29
CA GLN A 180 -13.72 -4.76 -56.56
C GLN A 180 -12.69 -4.92 -57.69
N PHE A 181 -11.39 -4.99 -57.37
CA PHE A 181 -10.32 -5.11 -58.35
C PHE A 181 -9.89 -6.56 -58.63
N GLY A 182 -10.25 -7.49 -57.75
CA GLY A 182 -9.90 -8.90 -57.85
C GLY A 182 -9.99 -9.63 -56.51
N ALA A 183 -9.91 -10.96 -56.53
CA ALA A 183 -10.00 -11.77 -55.31
C ALA A 183 -8.85 -11.46 -54.34
N VAL A 184 -9.19 -11.04 -53.12
CA VAL A 184 -8.23 -10.67 -52.07
C VAL A 184 -7.89 -11.88 -51.21
N ARG A 185 -6.61 -12.24 -51.15
CA ARG A 185 -6.08 -13.32 -50.31
C ARG A 185 -6.04 -12.88 -48.84
N ALA A 186 -5.30 -11.81 -48.57
CA ALA A 186 -5.07 -11.33 -47.22
C ALA A 186 -5.08 -9.79 -47.21
N VAL A 187 -5.58 -9.24 -46.10
CA VAL A 187 -5.46 -7.81 -45.79
C VAL A 187 -4.82 -7.72 -44.43
N ASP A 188 -3.90 -6.80 -44.26
CA ASP A 188 -3.28 -6.53 -42.98
C ASP A 188 -3.23 -5.03 -42.73
N ILE A 189 -3.70 -4.62 -41.55
CA ILE A 189 -3.70 -3.24 -41.08
C ILE A 189 -2.83 -3.18 -39.83
N PRO A 190 -1.58 -2.69 -39.91
CA PRO A 190 -0.65 -2.74 -38.79
C PRO A 190 -1.13 -2.06 -37.51
N ILE A 191 -1.89 -0.95 -37.61
CA ILE A 191 -2.40 -0.23 -36.45
C ILE A 191 -3.43 -1.03 -35.63
N CYS A 192 -4.04 -2.07 -36.20
CA CYS A 192 -5.00 -2.93 -35.49
C CYS A 192 -4.33 -3.87 -34.48
N ASP A 193 -2.99 -3.97 -34.47
CA ASP A 193 -2.22 -4.82 -33.57
C ASP A 193 -1.32 -3.95 -32.68
N PRO A 194 -1.69 -3.71 -31.40
CA PRO A 194 -0.97 -2.82 -30.50
C PRO A 194 0.49 -3.25 -30.26
N LEU A 195 0.80 -4.55 -30.38
CA LEU A 195 2.16 -5.05 -30.15
C LEU A 195 3.11 -4.61 -31.26
N ARG A 196 2.61 -4.27 -32.46
CA ARG A 196 3.46 -3.81 -33.58
C ARG A 196 4.07 -2.45 -33.34
N ALA A 197 3.46 -1.62 -32.51
CA ALA A 197 4.06 -0.36 -32.11
C ALA A 197 5.35 -0.56 -31.30
N GLN A 198 5.48 -1.71 -30.62
CA GLN A 198 6.63 -2.08 -29.81
C GLN A 198 7.68 -2.88 -30.61
N MET A 199 7.27 -3.52 -31.71
CA MET A 199 8.16 -4.25 -32.63
C MET A 199 9.15 -3.33 -33.36
N SER A 200 10.21 -3.95 -33.89
CA SER A 200 11.18 -3.23 -34.73
C SER A 200 10.53 -2.68 -36.01
N SER A 201 10.99 -1.52 -36.50
CA SER A 201 10.39 -0.88 -37.71
C SER A 201 10.42 -1.78 -38.96
N LYS A 202 11.34 -2.75 -39.02
CA LYS A 202 11.47 -3.68 -40.14
C LYS A 202 10.41 -4.78 -40.12
N VAL A 203 9.82 -5.06 -38.97
CA VAL A 203 8.93 -6.21 -38.73
C VAL A 203 7.52 -5.77 -38.41
N SER A 204 7.34 -4.59 -37.79
CA SER A 204 6.02 -4.06 -37.45
C SER A 204 5.11 -3.85 -38.67
N GLY A 205 5.67 -3.64 -39.85
CA GLY A 205 4.91 -3.28 -41.06
C GLY A 205 4.43 -1.84 -41.08
N ILE A 206 4.72 -1.04 -40.05
CA ILE A 206 4.41 0.39 -39.99
C ILE A 206 5.53 1.16 -40.71
N GLN A 207 5.26 1.71 -41.89
CA GLN A 207 6.28 2.39 -42.69
C GLN A 207 6.40 3.87 -42.35
N GLN A 208 5.27 4.57 -42.20
CA GLN A 208 5.27 5.95 -41.76
C GLN A 208 5.20 5.95 -40.24
N LYS A 209 6.32 6.20 -39.55
CA LYS A 209 6.31 6.59 -38.14
C LYS A 209 6.12 8.10 -38.08
N GLY A 210 4.90 8.55 -37.88
CA GLY A 210 4.60 9.96 -37.72
C GLY A 210 5.05 10.43 -36.33
N PHE A 211 5.42 11.70 -36.24
CA PHE A 211 5.44 12.38 -34.94
C PHE A 211 4.01 12.32 -34.38
N GLY A 212 3.85 11.80 -33.15
CA GLY A 212 2.59 11.27 -32.58
C GLY A 212 1.43 12.23 -32.34
N LEU A 213 1.19 13.22 -33.21
CA LEU A 213 0.11 14.20 -33.07
C LEU A 213 -0.98 14.10 -34.16
N GLY A 214 -0.88 13.17 -35.13
CA GLY A 214 -1.83 13.13 -36.25
C GLY A 214 -1.94 11.85 -37.06
N GLN A 215 -1.35 10.72 -36.63
CA GLN A 215 -1.54 9.44 -37.32
C GLN A 215 -2.82 8.71 -36.93
N ASP A 216 -3.44 9.03 -35.80
CA ASP A 216 -4.68 8.33 -35.39
C ASP A 216 -5.87 8.57 -36.34
N VAL A 217 -5.78 9.57 -37.22
CA VAL A 217 -6.79 9.84 -38.25
C VAL A 217 -6.57 9.08 -39.55
N PHE A 218 -5.35 8.56 -39.83
CA PHE A 218 -5.03 7.83 -41.05
C PHE A 218 -4.30 6.52 -40.77
N PHE A 219 -4.64 5.45 -41.49
CA PHE A 219 -3.97 4.16 -41.37
C PHE A 219 -3.25 3.74 -42.65
N GLU A 220 -2.39 2.73 -42.49
CA GLU A 220 -1.70 2.01 -43.54
C GLU A 220 -2.27 0.59 -43.66
N ALA A 221 -2.23 0.03 -44.86
CA ALA A 221 -2.71 -1.31 -45.11
C ALA A 221 -1.92 -2.00 -46.22
N TYR A 222 -1.88 -3.32 -46.14
CA TYR A 222 -1.34 -4.19 -47.17
C TYR A 222 -2.46 -5.08 -47.66
N VAL A 223 -2.65 -5.12 -48.97
CA VAL A 223 -3.73 -5.87 -49.62
C VAL A 223 -3.10 -6.81 -50.63
N GLN A 224 -3.10 -8.11 -50.32
CA GLN A 224 -2.57 -9.16 -51.17
C GLN A 224 -3.70 -9.78 -51.99
N TYR A 225 -3.54 -9.79 -53.31
CA TYR A 225 -4.44 -10.45 -54.24
C TYR A 225 -4.05 -11.91 -54.47
N MET A 226 -5.03 -12.73 -54.84
CA MET A 226 -4.79 -14.13 -55.23
C MET A 226 -4.00 -14.22 -56.54
N GLU A 227 -4.26 -13.31 -57.47
CA GLU A 227 -3.71 -13.30 -58.83
C GLU A 227 -3.07 -11.96 -59.18
N TYR A 228 -2.06 -11.98 -60.06
CA TYR A 228 -1.43 -10.77 -60.61
C TYR A 228 -2.45 -9.84 -61.29
N LYS A 229 -3.47 -10.40 -61.94
CA LYS A 229 -4.53 -9.62 -62.58
C LYS A 229 -5.23 -8.69 -61.60
N GLY A 230 -5.51 -9.15 -60.37
CA GLY A 230 -6.12 -8.34 -59.33
C GLY A 230 -5.22 -7.19 -58.89
N PHE A 231 -3.93 -7.48 -58.69
CA PHE A 231 -2.92 -6.47 -58.38
C PHE A 231 -2.79 -5.41 -59.49
N ALA A 232 -2.61 -5.84 -60.75
CA ALA A 232 -2.46 -4.93 -61.89
C ALA A 232 -3.72 -4.06 -62.09
N THR A 233 -4.91 -4.66 -61.99
CA THR A 233 -6.19 -3.93 -62.09
C THR A 233 -6.33 -2.88 -60.99
N ALA A 234 -5.93 -3.22 -59.75
CA ALA A 234 -5.94 -2.26 -58.65
C ALA A 234 -4.95 -1.11 -58.89
N MET A 235 -3.72 -1.41 -59.28
CA MET A 235 -2.70 -0.39 -59.54
C MET A 235 -3.10 0.55 -60.69
N ASP A 236 -3.70 0.02 -61.76
CA ASP A 236 -4.15 0.86 -62.88
C ASP A 236 -5.40 1.68 -62.53
N SER A 237 -6.36 1.10 -61.79
CA SER A 237 -7.59 1.80 -61.39
C SER A 237 -7.34 2.91 -60.36
N LEU A 238 -6.37 2.72 -59.47
CA LEU A 238 -6.05 3.68 -58.41
C LEU A 238 -5.08 4.78 -58.88
N ARG A 239 -4.44 4.62 -60.04
CA ARG A 239 -3.48 5.58 -60.59
C ARG A 239 -4.17 6.90 -60.90
N ASN A 240 -3.57 8.01 -60.47
CA ASN A 240 -4.05 9.37 -60.73
C ASN A 240 -5.51 9.60 -60.29
N ARG A 241 -5.96 8.93 -59.22
CA ARG A 241 -7.29 9.11 -58.66
C ARG A 241 -7.24 9.38 -57.16
N LYS A 242 -8.16 10.22 -56.68
CA LYS A 242 -8.47 10.39 -55.26
C LYS A 242 -9.60 9.47 -54.87
N TRP A 243 -9.55 8.99 -53.65
CA TRP A 243 -10.70 8.32 -53.07
C TRP A 243 -11.67 9.37 -52.58
N ALA A 244 -12.95 9.08 -52.70
CA ALA A 244 -13.99 9.87 -52.08
C ALA A 244 -15.00 8.99 -51.38
N LYS A 245 -15.53 9.48 -50.26
CA LYS A 245 -16.55 8.79 -49.48
C LYS A 245 -17.75 9.70 -49.26
N ARG A 246 -18.95 9.18 -49.49
CA ARG A 246 -20.19 9.88 -49.12
C ARG A 246 -20.55 9.55 -47.67
N ILE A 247 -20.68 10.58 -46.84
CA ILE A 247 -21.08 10.49 -45.44
C ILE A 247 -22.13 11.58 -45.21
N ASP A 248 -23.31 11.20 -44.70
CA ASP A 248 -24.43 12.12 -44.41
C ASP A 248 -24.78 13.06 -45.58
N GLY A 249 -24.78 12.51 -46.80
CA GLY A 249 -25.09 13.25 -48.02
C GLY A 249 -23.95 14.13 -48.56
N ARG A 250 -22.82 14.24 -47.87
CA ARG A 250 -21.65 15.02 -48.30
C ARG A 250 -20.50 14.13 -48.76
N PHE A 251 -19.72 14.60 -49.72
CA PHE A 251 -18.54 13.91 -50.20
C PHE A 251 -17.27 14.41 -49.51
N PHE A 252 -16.46 13.50 -49.02
CA PHE A 252 -15.14 13.76 -48.47
C PHE A 252 -14.10 13.12 -49.38
N GLN A 253 -13.07 13.87 -49.77
CA GLN A 253 -12.01 13.42 -50.68
C GLN A 253 -10.71 13.20 -49.90
N ALA A 254 -9.97 12.14 -50.23
CA ALA A 254 -8.67 11.84 -49.65
C ALA A 254 -7.70 11.38 -50.74
N LEU A 255 -6.48 11.94 -50.69
CA LEU A 255 -5.37 11.49 -51.51
C LEU A 255 -4.69 10.32 -50.81
N ILE A 256 -5.02 9.10 -51.24
CA ILE A 256 -4.43 7.87 -50.73
C ILE A 256 -3.08 7.67 -51.41
N LYS A 257 -2.04 7.38 -50.63
CA LYS A 257 -0.76 6.95 -51.20
C LYS A 257 -0.87 5.46 -51.53
N VAL A 258 -0.65 5.12 -52.80
CA VAL A 258 -0.70 3.76 -53.32
C VAL A 258 0.68 3.39 -53.83
N ASP A 259 1.17 2.22 -53.44
CA ASP A 259 2.45 1.69 -53.88
C ASP A 259 2.40 0.16 -53.96
N PHE A 260 3.44 -0.47 -54.48
CA PHE A 260 3.62 -1.92 -54.34
C PHE A 260 4.45 -2.24 -53.10
N ASP A 261 4.21 -3.42 -52.53
CA ASP A 261 4.93 -3.83 -51.32
C ASP A 261 6.39 -4.21 -51.63
N ARG A 262 7.32 -3.47 -51.03
CA ARG A 262 8.77 -3.74 -51.10
C ARG A 262 9.31 -4.47 -49.88
N SER A 263 8.54 -4.54 -48.79
CA SER A 263 8.99 -5.17 -47.54
C SER A 263 8.68 -6.66 -47.48
N ARG A 264 7.83 -7.17 -48.40
CA ARG A 264 7.29 -8.53 -48.39
C ARG A 264 6.48 -8.78 -47.12
N HIS A 265 5.70 -7.79 -46.69
CA HIS A 265 4.97 -7.74 -45.44
C HIS A 265 4.07 -8.96 -45.24
N LEU A 266 3.41 -9.38 -46.32
CA LEU A 266 2.49 -10.53 -46.36
C LEU A 266 3.15 -11.83 -46.85
N SER A 267 4.48 -11.89 -46.90
CA SER A 267 5.20 -13.15 -47.11
C SER A 267 5.16 -14.01 -45.85
N GLU A 268 5.21 -15.33 -46.03
CA GLU A 268 5.27 -16.29 -44.91
C GLU A 268 6.44 -16.02 -43.97
N ALA A 269 7.60 -15.63 -44.52
CA ALA A 269 8.78 -15.30 -43.75
C ALA A 269 8.57 -14.09 -42.81
N GLN A 270 7.96 -13.00 -43.30
CA GLN A 270 7.68 -11.84 -42.45
C GLN A 270 6.53 -12.08 -41.47
N ILE A 271 5.52 -12.87 -41.86
CA ILE A 271 4.45 -13.27 -40.95
C ILE A 271 5.01 -14.12 -39.80
N ALA A 272 5.85 -15.11 -40.10
CA ALA A 272 6.51 -15.94 -39.09
C ALA A 272 7.39 -15.10 -38.17
N LYS A 273 8.18 -14.18 -38.73
CA LYS A 273 9.01 -13.27 -37.93
C LYS A 273 8.20 -12.39 -36.99
N ARG A 274 7.06 -11.85 -37.44
CA ARG A 274 6.11 -11.10 -36.59
C ARG A 274 5.54 -11.97 -35.48
N ALA A 275 5.19 -13.22 -35.77
CA ALA A 275 4.67 -14.17 -34.80
C ALA A 275 5.72 -14.54 -33.73
N ASP A 276 6.98 -14.70 -34.13
CA ASP A 276 8.09 -14.98 -33.22
C ASP A 276 8.42 -13.79 -32.33
N GLU A 277 8.49 -12.56 -32.87
CA GLU A 277 8.66 -11.34 -32.06
C GLU A 277 7.50 -11.17 -31.06
N ARG A 278 6.26 -11.46 -31.48
CA ARG A 278 5.10 -11.47 -30.57
C ARG A 278 5.29 -12.47 -29.44
N ARG A 279 5.67 -13.71 -29.76
CA ARG A 279 5.88 -14.77 -28.77
C ARG A 279 6.96 -14.38 -27.77
N GLN A 280 8.06 -13.79 -28.25
CA GLN A 280 9.15 -13.32 -27.38
C GLN A 280 8.67 -12.23 -26.41
N MET A 281 7.97 -11.20 -26.90
CA MET A 281 7.41 -10.14 -26.05
C MET A 281 6.43 -10.68 -25.01
N GLU A 282 5.56 -11.62 -25.38
CA GLU A 282 4.65 -12.28 -24.44
C GLU A 282 5.40 -13.10 -23.39
N THR A 283 6.45 -13.84 -23.78
CA THR A 283 7.26 -14.60 -22.82
C THR A 283 8.04 -13.72 -21.86
N ASP A 284 8.58 -12.59 -22.34
CA ASP A 284 9.30 -11.65 -21.49
C ASP A 284 8.36 -10.94 -20.52
N ARG A 285 7.15 -10.61 -20.97
CA ARG A 285 6.12 -10.05 -20.09
C ARG A 285 5.69 -11.05 -19.00
N LEU A 286 5.50 -12.33 -19.34
CA LEU A 286 5.19 -13.36 -18.36
C LEU A 286 6.32 -13.57 -17.35
N ARG A 287 7.59 -13.52 -17.79
CA ARG A 287 8.75 -13.57 -16.90
C ARG A 287 8.77 -12.39 -15.93
N GLN A 288 8.51 -11.17 -16.42
CA GLN A 288 8.42 -9.99 -15.58
C GLN A 288 7.28 -10.10 -14.55
N GLU A 289 6.10 -10.57 -14.97
CA GLU A 289 4.97 -10.80 -14.05
C GLU A 289 5.29 -11.88 -12.99
N GLU A 290 6.00 -12.95 -13.36
CA GLU A 290 6.44 -14.00 -12.43
C GLU A 290 7.52 -13.52 -11.45
N GLU A 291 8.50 -12.75 -11.92
CA GLU A 291 9.52 -12.12 -11.08
C GLU A 291 8.88 -11.17 -10.07
N GLU A 292 7.94 -10.31 -10.49
CA GLU A 292 7.20 -9.44 -9.58
C GLU A 292 6.39 -10.23 -8.54
N LEU A 293 5.77 -11.34 -8.94
CA LEU A 293 5.02 -12.20 -8.02
C LEU A 293 5.95 -12.91 -7.03
N ASN A 294 7.12 -13.35 -7.47
CA ASN A 294 8.14 -13.96 -6.62
C ASN A 294 8.71 -12.96 -5.63
N VAL A 295 8.97 -11.72 -6.04
CA VAL A 295 9.38 -10.64 -5.13
C VAL A 295 8.30 -10.38 -4.08
N LYS A 296 7.02 -10.24 -4.49
CA LYS A 296 5.89 -10.08 -3.55
C LYS A 296 5.79 -11.25 -2.58
N ARG A 297 5.93 -12.49 -3.04
CA ARG A 297 5.91 -13.69 -2.18
C ARG A 297 7.06 -13.70 -1.18
N GLN A 298 8.27 -13.31 -1.60
CA GLN A 298 9.42 -13.21 -0.70
C GLN A 298 9.22 -12.11 0.35
N GLU A 299 8.62 -10.98 -0.01
CA GLU A 299 8.26 -9.93 0.95
C GLU A 299 7.21 -10.41 1.95
N GLU A 300 6.17 -11.10 1.50
CA GLU A 300 5.16 -11.70 2.39
C GLU A 300 5.75 -12.74 3.35
N LEU A 301 6.66 -13.60 2.87
CA LEU A 301 7.36 -14.57 3.71
C LEU A 301 8.23 -13.86 4.76
N LYS A 302 8.98 -12.82 4.39
CA LYS A 302 9.77 -12.03 5.33
C LYS A 302 8.90 -11.36 6.40
N ILE A 303 7.75 -10.79 6.03
CA ILE A 303 6.81 -10.21 6.98
C ILE A 303 6.28 -11.27 7.95
N LYS A 304 5.93 -12.46 7.43
CA LYS A 304 5.42 -13.58 8.24
C LYS A 304 6.50 -14.14 9.17
N GLU A 305 7.74 -14.23 8.72
CA GLU A 305 8.88 -14.63 9.56
C GLU A 305 9.15 -13.60 10.65
N GLU A 306 9.12 -12.30 10.34
CA GLU A 306 9.23 -11.25 11.35
C GLU A 306 8.10 -11.29 12.38
N GLU A 307 6.86 -11.58 11.95
CA GLU A 307 5.71 -11.71 12.84
C GLU A 307 5.85 -12.95 13.73
N ASN A 308 6.26 -14.08 13.17
CA ASN A 308 6.52 -15.32 13.92
C ASN A 308 7.66 -15.14 14.93
N GLU A 309 8.75 -14.46 14.56
CA GLU A 309 9.85 -14.14 15.48
C GLU A 309 9.40 -13.18 16.58
N LYS A 310 8.58 -12.17 16.26
CA LYS A 310 7.95 -11.30 17.27
C LYS A 310 7.05 -12.09 18.22
N ASN A 311 6.28 -13.05 17.71
CA ASN A 311 5.42 -13.91 18.52
C ASN A 311 6.23 -14.87 19.39
N ARG A 312 7.26 -15.54 18.87
CA ARG A 312 8.19 -16.36 19.66
C ARG A 312 8.85 -15.57 20.78
N ARG A 313 9.30 -14.34 20.50
CA ARG A 313 9.85 -13.43 21.53
C ARG A 313 8.82 -13.06 22.59
N ARG A 314 7.53 -12.95 22.25
CA ARG A 314 6.45 -12.71 23.21
C ARG A 314 6.20 -13.95 24.05
N GLU A 315 6.10 -15.12 23.43
CA GLU A 315 5.90 -16.41 24.10
C GLU A 315 7.06 -16.74 25.05
N ASP A 316 8.31 -16.55 24.64
CA ASP A 316 9.49 -16.77 25.50
C ASP A 316 9.51 -15.82 26.71
N ARG A 317 9.12 -14.55 26.51
CA ARG A 317 8.97 -13.59 27.61
C ARG A 317 7.87 -14.00 28.58
N GLU A 318 6.79 -14.57 28.07
CA GLU A 318 5.69 -15.05 28.90
C GLU A 318 6.05 -16.33 29.64
N ARG A 319 6.74 -17.28 28.99
CA ARG A 319 7.26 -18.51 29.60
C ARG A 319 8.23 -18.18 30.73
N LYS A 320 9.22 -17.30 30.51
CA LYS A 320 10.15 -16.86 31.56
C LYS A 320 9.44 -16.20 32.76
N ARG A 321 8.34 -15.47 32.52
CA ARG A 321 7.52 -14.89 33.60
C ARG A 321 6.75 -15.97 34.37
N ARG A 322 6.26 -17.02 33.70
CA ARG A 322 5.57 -18.15 34.34
C ARG A 322 6.54 -19.00 35.17
N GLU A 323 7.70 -19.34 34.60
CA GLU A 323 8.77 -20.09 35.29
C GLU A 323 9.26 -19.33 36.53
N LYS A 324 9.47 -18.00 36.44
CA LYS A 324 9.83 -17.19 37.60
C LYS A 324 8.78 -17.23 38.70
N ARG A 325 7.48 -17.15 38.35
CA ARG A 325 6.37 -17.25 39.32
C ARG A 325 6.25 -18.64 39.93
N GLU A 326 6.61 -19.70 39.20
CA GLU A 326 6.65 -21.07 39.71
C GLU A 326 7.83 -21.29 40.65
N LEU A 327 9.03 -20.82 40.31
CA LEU A 327 10.17 -20.85 41.22
C LEU A 327 9.90 -20.06 42.51
N GLU A 328 9.26 -18.90 42.40
CA GLU A 328 8.90 -18.08 43.56
C GLU A 328 7.88 -18.80 44.47
N ARG A 329 6.88 -19.48 43.89
CA ARG A 329 5.94 -20.34 44.64
C ARG A 329 6.65 -21.50 45.33
N MET A 330 7.53 -22.22 44.63
CA MET A 330 8.28 -23.34 45.19
C MET A 330 9.20 -22.90 46.33
N ALA A 331 9.88 -21.75 46.19
CA ALA A 331 10.71 -21.18 47.25
C ALA A 331 9.88 -20.73 48.46
N GLU A 332 8.68 -20.20 48.26
CA GLU A 332 7.78 -19.83 49.35
C GLU A 332 7.25 -21.08 50.10
N GLU A 333 6.93 -22.15 49.39
CA GLU A 333 6.53 -23.44 49.98
C GLU A 333 7.67 -24.10 50.74
N GLU A 334 8.90 -24.07 50.22
CA GLU A 334 10.09 -24.58 50.89
C GLU A 334 10.40 -23.78 52.17
N LYS A 335 10.28 -22.45 52.11
CA LYS A 335 10.45 -21.58 53.29
C LYS A 335 9.42 -21.89 54.38
N LYS A 336 8.15 -22.12 54.00
CA LYS A 336 7.09 -22.52 54.94
C LYS A 336 7.36 -23.91 55.55
N ARG A 337 7.93 -24.85 54.79
CA ARG A 337 8.33 -26.16 55.32
C ARG A 337 9.47 -26.04 56.33
N LEU A 338 10.53 -25.30 56.00
CA LEU A 338 11.66 -25.05 56.89
C LEU A 338 11.22 -24.36 58.19
N GLU A 339 10.30 -23.39 58.11
CA GLU A 339 9.75 -22.71 59.28
C GLU A 339 8.96 -23.67 60.18
N LYS A 340 8.16 -24.57 59.59
CA LYS A 340 7.43 -25.61 60.34
C LYS A 340 8.37 -26.59 61.03
N GLU A 341 9.41 -27.05 60.34
CA GLU A 341 10.41 -27.99 60.89
C GLU A 341 11.20 -27.36 62.06
N ARG A 342 11.54 -26.06 61.94
CA ARG A 342 12.16 -25.30 63.02
C ARG A 342 11.27 -25.24 64.28
N LEU A 343 9.98 -25.02 64.09
CA LEU A 343 8.98 -24.94 65.17
C LEU A 343 8.82 -26.30 65.88
N GLU A 344 8.83 -27.39 65.12
CA GLU A 344 8.80 -28.76 65.68
C GLU A 344 10.08 -29.11 66.45
N MET A 345 11.25 -28.69 65.97
CA MET A 345 12.51 -28.87 66.70
C MET A 345 12.54 -28.10 68.02
N GLU A 346 12.03 -26.86 68.04
CA GLU A 346 11.92 -26.06 69.26
C GLU A 346 11.00 -26.75 70.29
N HIS A 347 9.87 -27.30 69.84
CA HIS A 347 8.96 -28.05 70.69
C HIS A 347 9.60 -29.33 71.27
N ARG A 348 10.37 -30.08 70.47
CA ARG A 348 11.15 -31.24 70.96
C ARG A 348 12.22 -30.83 71.97
N ALA A 349 12.93 -29.74 71.72
CA ALA A 349 13.93 -29.23 72.66
C ALA A 349 13.31 -28.79 73.99
N ALA A 350 12.11 -28.22 73.98
CA ALA A 350 11.35 -27.91 75.19
C ALA A 350 10.90 -29.18 75.94
N ALA A 351 10.48 -30.23 75.23
CA ALA A 351 10.13 -31.51 75.82
C ALA A 351 11.33 -32.22 76.46
N ASN A 352 12.49 -32.20 75.81
CA ASN A 352 13.74 -32.75 76.36
C ASN A 352 14.18 -32.01 77.63
N ARG A 353 14.11 -30.67 77.65
CA ARG A 353 14.38 -29.87 78.86
C ARG A 353 13.44 -30.23 80.02
N ARG A 354 12.17 -30.51 79.74
CA ARG A 354 11.21 -31.01 80.75
C ARG A 354 11.60 -32.39 81.28
N LEU A 355 11.99 -33.32 80.40
CA LEU A 355 12.43 -34.66 80.79
C LEU A 355 13.71 -34.65 81.63
N GLU A 356 14.68 -33.80 81.29
CA GLU A 356 15.88 -33.58 82.10
C GLU A 356 15.54 -33.01 83.48
N GLY A 357 14.60 -32.06 83.55
CA GLY A 357 14.08 -31.54 84.82
C GLY A 357 13.46 -32.63 85.71
N VAL A 358 12.70 -33.55 85.12
CA VAL A 358 12.11 -34.70 85.85
C VAL A 358 13.20 -35.66 86.35
N ARG A 359 14.23 -35.94 85.54
CA ARG A 359 15.37 -36.79 85.96
C ARG A 359 16.17 -36.17 87.11
N LEU A 360 16.38 -34.86 87.08
CA LEU A 360 17.06 -34.14 88.15
C LEU A 360 16.26 -34.17 89.46
N LEU A 361 14.93 -34.01 89.38
CA LEU A 361 14.02 -34.15 90.54
C LEU A 361 14.08 -35.56 91.12
N LYS A 362 14.09 -36.60 90.29
CA LYS A 362 14.22 -38.00 90.74
C LYS A 362 15.55 -38.24 91.48
N PHE A 363 16.66 -37.76 90.93
CA PHE A 363 17.97 -37.86 91.58
C PHE A 363 18.03 -37.09 92.92
N LEU A 364 17.40 -35.91 93.00
CA LEU A 364 17.28 -35.17 94.25
C LEU A 364 16.47 -35.93 95.29
N PHE A 365 15.37 -36.59 94.91
CA PHE A 365 14.58 -37.43 95.80
C PHE A 365 15.37 -38.63 96.31
N GLU A 366 16.07 -39.37 95.45
CA GLU A 366 16.94 -40.49 95.86
C GLU A 366 18.06 -40.04 96.81
N LYS A 367 18.62 -38.83 96.60
CA LYS A 367 19.64 -38.25 97.49
C LYS A 367 19.08 -37.81 98.85
N ILE A 368 17.81 -37.40 98.89
CA ILE A 368 17.09 -37.08 100.14
C ILE A 368 16.80 -38.37 100.91
N GLU A 369 16.30 -39.42 100.24
CA GLU A 369 16.05 -40.74 100.84
C GLU A 369 17.33 -41.35 101.41
N ALA A 370 18.45 -41.34 100.67
CA ALA A 370 19.74 -41.83 101.15
C ALA A 370 20.27 -41.05 102.37
N ARG A 371 19.92 -39.75 102.48
CA ARG A 371 20.28 -38.91 103.63
C ARG A 371 19.42 -39.22 104.84
N GLU A 372 18.13 -39.50 104.65
CA GLU A 372 17.23 -39.95 105.72
C GLU A 372 17.58 -41.37 106.20
N GLU A 373 17.95 -42.27 105.31
CA GLU A 373 18.35 -43.64 105.67
C GLU A 373 19.66 -43.66 106.48
N ARG A 374 20.59 -42.77 106.15
CA ARG A 374 21.82 -42.56 106.93
C ARG A 374 21.57 -41.89 108.30
N ARG A 375 20.46 -41.14 108.45
CA ARG A 375 20.00 -40.66 109.76
C ARG A 375 19.38 -41.80 110.55
N LYS A 376 18.48 -42.59 109.95
CA LYS A 376 17.85 -43.75 110.58
C LYS A 376 18.87 -44.76 111.10
N ARG A 377 19.91 -45.12 110.33
CA ARG A 377 20.98 -46.03 110.80
C ARG A 377 21.74 -45.49 112.01
N LYS A 378 21.99 -44.17 112.08
CA LYS A 378 22.65 -43.55 113.24
C LYS A 378 21.74 -43.48 114.46
N ASP A 379 20.43 -43.38 114.25
CA ASP A 379 19.45 -43.39 115.33
C ASP A 379 19.21 -44.83 115.84
N GLU A 380 19.27 -45.85 114.96
CA GLU A 380 19.22 -47.28 115.32
C GLU A 380 20.46 -47.75 116.08
N GLU A 381 21.66 -47.27 115.72
CA GLU A 381 22.92 -47.56 116.42
C GLU A 381 22.93 -46.96 117.84
N LYS A 382 22.37 -45.74 118.00
CA LYS A 382 22.17 -45.12 119.32
C LYS A 382 21.10 -45.84 120.14
N LEU A 383 20.03 -46.31 119.52
CA LEU A 383 18.97 -47.07 120.20
C LEU A 383 19.47 -48.44 120.67
N ALA A 384 20.39 -49.08 119.93
CA ALA A 384 21.04 -50.33 120.33
C ALA A 384 21.98 -50.16 121.53
N ASP A 385 22.75 -49.06 121.57
CA ASP A 385 23.59 -48.71 122.73
C ASP A 385 22.76 -48.38 123.98
N GLU A 386 21.63 -47.67 123.82
CA GLU A 386 20.69 -47.40 124.93
C GLU A 386 19.97 -48.67 125.41
N LEU A 387 19.59 -49.59 124.53
CA LEU A 387 18.97 -50.87 124.88
C LEU A 387 19.93 -51.82 125.62
N SER A 388 21.24 -51.74 125.38
CA SER A 388 22.25 -52.51 126.12
C SER A 388 22.43 -52.00 127.57
N LYS A 389 22.35 -50.69 127.78
CA LYS A 389 22.40 -50.05 129.11
C LYS A 389 21.12 -50.23 129.94
N ILE A 390 19.98 -50.45 129.28
CA ILE A 390 18.68 -50.66 129.94
C ILE A 390 18.49 -52.13 130.40
N LYS A 391 19.25 -53.09 129.86
CA LYS A 391 19.21 -54.50 130.30
C LYS A 391 19.88 -54.75 131.66
N GLU A 392 20.67 -53.80 132.18
CA GLU A 392 21.53 -54.02 133.35
C GLU A 392 21.05 -53.32 134.65
N LEU A 393 19.94 -52.57 134.61
CA LEU A 393 19.47 -51.77 135.77
C LEU A 393 17.98 -51.97 136.12
N VAL A 394 17.51 -53.22 136.07
CA VAL A 394 16.24 -53.63 136.70
C VAL A 394 16.48 -53.90 138.19
N LYS A 395 16.50 -52.84 139.00
CA LYS A 395 16.33 -52.89 140.47
C LYS A 395 15.80 -51.54 140.99
N GLN A 396 14.46 -51.42 141.02
CA GLN A 396 13.62 -50.52 141.85
C GLN A 396 13.81 -48.97 141.73
N PRO A 397 12.84 -48.15 142.19
CA PRO A 397 11.42 -48.16 141.88
C PRO A 397 10.92 -46.77 141.39
N VAL A 398 9.65 -46.79 141.00
CA VAL A 398 8.68 -45.71 140.73
C VAL A 398 8.88 -44.45 141.56
N GLU A 399 9.03 -43.30 140.87
CA GLU A 399 8.51 -41.96 141.23
C GLU A 399 9.19 -40.90 140.35
N GLN A 400 8.61 -40.55 139.19
CA GLN A 400 8.83 -39.29 138.45
C GLN A 400 8.08 -39.21 137.09
N GLU A 401 7.27 -40.22 136.73
CA GLU A 401 6.42 -40.19 135.52
C GLU A 401 5.33 -39.09 135.54
N ASP A 402 4.94 -38.59 136.71
CA ASP A 402 3.87 -37.59 136.83
C ASP A 402 4.31 -36.15 136.50
N ALA A 403 5.61 -35.83 136.61
CA ALA A 403 6.13 -34.51 136.26
C ALA A 403 6.19 -34.28 134.74
N LEU A 404 6.46 -35.35 133.98
CA LEU A 404 6.53 -35.31 132.51
C LEU A 404 5.14 -35.15 131.88
N ARG A 405 4.11 -35.70 132.54
CA ARG A 405 2.71 -35.63 132.09
C ARG A 405 2.10 -34.23 132.28
N GLN A 406 2.52 -33.49 133.31
CA GLN A 406 2.08 -32.10 133.54
C GLN A 406 2.75 -31.09 132.59
N ALA A 407 4.04 -31.28 132.24
CA ALA A 407 4.74 -30.41 131.30
C ALA A 407 4.16 -30.47 129.86
N LEU A 408 3.70 -31.66 129.44
CA LEU A 408 3.07 -31.88 128.13
C LEU A 408 1.66 -31.26 128.03
N LEU A 409 0.95 -31.13 129.15
CA LEU A 409 -0.33 -30.43 129.23
C LEU A 409 -0.17 -28.90 129.15
N GLN A 410 0.83 -28.33 129.82
CA GLN A 410 1.14 -26.89 129.73
C GLN A 410 1.53 -26.45 128.31
N GLN A 411 2.30 -27.28 127.61
CA GLN A 411 2.69 -27.00 126.21
C GLN A 411 1.50 -27.03 125.24
N ARG A 412 0.46 -27.81 125.57
CA ARG A 412 -0.80 -27.88 124.81
C ARG A 412 -1.72 -26.70 125.10
N GLU A 413 -1.68 -26.15 126.31
CA GLU A 413 -2.43 -24.96 126.72
C GLU A 413 -1.89 -23.67 126.06
N ILE A 414 -0.56 -23.50 126.00
CA ILE A 414 0.09 -22.34 125.35
C ILE A 414 -0.25 -22.30 123.85
N ARG A 415 -0.23 -23.46 123.19
CA ARG A 415 -0.53 -23.59 121.76
C ARG A 415 -2.01 -23.34 121.43
N MET A 416 -2.92 -23.56 122.39
CA MET A 416 -4.34 -23.19 122.29
C MET A 416 -4.58 -21.70 122.56
N ARG A 417 -3.80 -21.07 123.46
CA ARG A 417 -3.85 -19.61 123.73
C ARG A 417 -3.40 -18.76 122.54
N GLU A 418 -2.41 -19.19 121.76
CA GLU A 418 -1.99 -18.48 120.55
C GLU A 418 -3.04 -18.56 119.42
N ARG A 419 -3.67 -19.74 119.24
CA ARG A 419 -4.75 -19.93 118.27
C ARG A 419 -6.02 -19.16 118.60
N LEU A 420 -6.30 -18.89 119.88
CA LEU A 420 -7.39 -18.00 120.30
C LEU A 420 -7.07 -16.52 120.08
N LYS A 421 -5.81 -16.09 120.27
CA LYS A 421 -5.37 -14.70 119.98
C LYS A 421 -5.43 -14.38 118.48
N GLU A 422 -5.08 -15.31 117.60
CA GLU A 422 -5.23 -15.12 116.15
C GLU A 422 -6.69 -15.10 115.70
N LYS A 423 -7.55 -15.96 116.27
CA LYS A 423 -8.98 -15.98 115.95
C LYS A 423 -9.70 -14.71 116.41
N MET A 424 -9.37 -14.16 117.59
CA MET A 424 -9.90 -12.88 118.08
C MET A 424 -9.46 -11.67 117.23
N LYS A 425 -8.21 -11.66 116.72
CA LYS A 425 -7.72 -10.63 115.77
C LYS A 425 -8.37 -10.76 114.39
N ALA A 426 -8.65 -11.98 113.93
CA ALA A 426 -9.32 -12.20 112.64
C ALA A 426 -10.83 -11.87 112.69
N GLU A 427 -11.48 -12.03 113.85
CA GLU A 427 -12.90 -11.69 114.05
C GLU A 427 -13.16 -10.18 114.20
N SER A 428 -12.25 -9.42 114.84
CA SER A 428 -12.38 -7.96 114.96
C SER A 428 -12.25 -7.27 113.59
N VAL A 429 -11.28 -7.69 112.77
CA VAL A 429 -11.06 -7.13 111.41
C VAL A 429 -12.19 -7.53 110.45
N LYS A 430 -12.80 -8.72 110.61
CA LYS A 430 -13.99 -9.13 109.83
C LYS A 430 -15.26 -8.39 110.27
N LYS A 431 -15.45 -8.06 111.55
CA LYS A 431 -16.57 -7.23 112.04
C LYS A 431 -16.50 -5.79 111.51
N GLU A 432 -15.30 -5.23 111.42
CA GLU A 432 -15.07 -3.86 110.95
C GLU A 432 -15.27 -3.69 109.43
N LYS A 433 -14.83 -4.67 108.63
CA LYS A 433 -15.09 -4.70 107.18
C LYS A 433 -16.56 -4.99 106.81
N LYS A 434 -17.31 -5.70 107.66
CA LYS A 434 -18.73 -6.06 107.42
C LYS A 434 -19.69 -4.91 107.77
N LYS A 435 -19.45 -4.17 108.86
CA LYS A 435 -20.20 -2.93 109.18
C LYS A 435 -20.05 -1.84 108.11
N ARG A 436 -18.82 -1.60 107.63
CA ARG A 436 -18.53 -0.55 106.61
C ARG A 436 -19.11 -0.86 105.21
N LYS A 437 -19.27 -2.15 104.87
CA LYS A 437 -19.95 -2.58 103.63
C LYS A 437 -21.48 -2.51 103.72
N GLU A 438 -22.04 -2.56 104.92
CA GLU A 438 -23.47 -2.48 105.18
C GLU A 438 -23.96 -1.01 105.31
N GLU A 439 -23.13 -0.10 105.84
CA GLU A 439 -23.33 1.35 105.76
C GLU A 439 -23.24 1.86 104.31
N LYS A 440 -22.28 1.34 103.52
CA LYS A 440 -22.20 1.57 102.06
C LYS A 440 -23.44 1.11 101.27
N ARG A 441 -24.35 0.34 101.88
CA ARG A 441 -25.57 -0.17 101.24
C ARG A 441 -26.86 0.49 101.75
N LYS A 442 -26.85 1.15 102.92
CA LYS A 442 -28.02 1.85 103.48
C LYS A 442 -28.01 3.38 103.27
N GLU A 443 -26.87 4.01 103.00
CA GLU A 443 -26.83 5.44 102.65
C GLU A 443 -27.16 5.69 101.15
N ARG A 444 -26.98 4.67 100.29
CA ARG A 444 -27.34 4.67 98.85
C ARG A 444 -28.85 4.71 98.54
N LYS A 445 -29.72 4.93 99.54
CA LYS A 445 -31.18 5.05 99.35
C LYS A 445 -31.82 6.34 99.89
N ARG A 446 -31.04 7.33 100.33
CA ARG A 446 -31.58 8.64 100.75
C ARG A 446 -30.66 9.82 100.41
N LYS A 447 -30.40 10.05 99.13
CA LYS A 447 -30.35 11.40 98.50
C LYS A 447 -30.01 11.28 97.03
N SER A 448 -31.02 11.57 96.22
CA SER A 448 -30.91 12.07 94.86
C SER A 448 -30.17 13.40 94.86
N ASN A 449 -29.16 13.57 94.00
CA ASN A 449 -29.21 14.58 92.94
C ASN A 449 -27.97 14.53 92.04
N ARG A 450 -28.25 14.38 90.73
CA ARG A 450 -27.61 15.03 89.57
C ARG A 450 -26.11 14.75 89.34
N HIS A 451 -25.63 14.50 88.13
CA HIS A 451 -26.20 14.50 86.78
C HIS A 451 -25.27 13.64 85.91
N ASP A 452 -25.89 12.92 84.99
CA ASP A 452 -25.46 12.45 83.67
C ASP A 452 -23.97 12.40 83.27
N THR A 453 -23.56 11.15 83.03
CA THR A 453 -22.75 10.63 81.93
C THR A 453 -23.25 11.16 80.57
N SER A 454 -22.49 11.40 79.51
CA SER A 454 -21.41 10.65 78.86
C SER A 454 -21.15 11.33 77.50
N SER A 455 -20.13 10.86 76.79
CA SER A 455 -19.89 11.04 75.33
C SER A 455 -19.34 12.42 74.98
N SER A 456 -18.48 12.62 73.99
CA SER A 456 -17.85 11.79 72.97
C SER A 456 -16.83 12.67 72.23
N SER A 457 -15.97 12.02 71.45
CA SER A 457 -15.48 12.47 70.13
C SER A 457 -14.65 13.76 69.97
N SER A 458 -13.50 13.54 69.31
CA SER A 458 -12.94 14.27 68.15
C SER A 458 -12.46 15.72 68.30
N SER A 459 -11.19 15.93 67.93
CA SER A 459 -10.64 17.11 67.21
C SER A 459 -9.11 16.99 67.23
N SER A 460 -8.40 16.81 66.11
CA SER A 460 -7.83 17.86 65.23
C SER A 460 -6.88 18.84 65.94
N GLY A 461 -5.70 19.05 65.36
CA GLY A 461 -4.98 20.32 65.49
C GLY A 461 -3.50 20.22 65.89
N ASP A 462 -2.67 20.65 64.94
CA ASP A 462 -1.49 21.50 65.10
C ASP A 462 -0.18 21.01 65.74
N SER A 463 0.80 21.02 64.83
CA SER A 463 2.14 21.60 64.90
C SER A 463 2.47 22.60 66.02
N ASP A 464 3.69 22.39 66.54
CA ASP A 464 4.78 23.32 66.90
C ASP A 464 5.33 22.89 68.26
N SER A 465 6.61 22.94 68.61
CA SER A 465 7.86 23.45 68.01
C SER A 465 9.01 22.94 68.94
N GLU A 466 10.21 23.49 68.75
CA GLU A 466 11.38 23.42 69.65
C GLU A 466 12.31 22.19 69.45
N SER A 467 13.63 22.31 69.37
CA SER A 467 14.56 23.40 69.71
C SER A 467 15.94 23.09 69.11
N SER A 468 16.75 24.15 68.91
CA SER A 468 18.23 24.20 69.07
C SER A 468 19.08 23.02 68.56
N SER A 469 20.05 23.16 67.68
CA SER A 469 21.23 24.04 67.83
C SER A 469 22.25 23.75 66.72
N THR A 470 23.00 24.79 66.38
CA THR A 470 24.40 24.80 65.92
C THR A 470 24.81 24.16 64.58
N SER A 471 25.12 25.06 63.64
CA SER A 471 26.46 25.28 63.07
C SER A 471 27.21 24.09 62.44
N LEU A 472 27.40 24.11 61.12
CA LEU A 472 28.62 24.63 60.49
C LEU A 472 28.53 24.62 58.95
N LYS A 473 29.11 25.68 58.38
CA LYS A 473 29.29 26.01 56.96
C LYS A 473 29.97 24.87 56.19
N SER A 474 29.65 24.65 54.92
CA SER A 474 30.33 25.23 53.73
C SER A 474 30.21 24.13 52.65
N THR A 475 30.09 24.29 51.34
CA THR A 475 30.18 25.34 50.32
C THR A 475 29.27 24.81 49.19
N ASP A 476 28.29 25.57 48.72
CA ASP A 476 28.40 26.44 47.55
C ASP A 476 28.65 25.69 46.22
N SER A 477 27.58 25.46 45.46
CA SER A 477 27.48 25.93 44.07
C SER A 477 26.06 25.69 43.57
N GLU A 478 25.31 26.79 43.56
CA GLU A 478 24.57 27.33 42.41
C GLU A 478 24.71 26.52 41.10
N SER A 479 23.72 26.40 40.23
CA SER A 479 22.66 27.34 39.88
C SER A 479 21.75 26.60 38.88
N SER A 480 20.44 26.59 39.12
CA SER A 480 19.48 27.48 38.46
C SER A 480 19.02 26.93 37.10
N GLU A 481 17.75 26.56 37.02
CA GLU A 481 16.68 27.39 36.42
C GLU A 481 16.76 27.37 34.89
N ARG A 482 15.70 27.30 34.09
CA ARG A 482 14.26 27.35 34.28
C ARG A 482 13.67 27.03 32.90
N ARG A 483 12.48 26.43 32.91
CA ARG A 483 11.27 26.86 32.16
C ARG A 483 11.51 27.62 30.81
N ARG A 484 10.85 27.29 29.71
CA ARG A 484 9.37 27.38 29.54
C ARG A 484 8.96 26.96 28.11
N ARG A 485 7.72 26.48 28.04
CA ARG A 485 6.79 26.30 26.89
C ARG A 485 6.97 27.25 25.69
N TYR A 486 6.65 26.74 24.48
CA TYR A 486 5.66 27.37 23.57
C TYR A 486 5.04 26.33 22.61
N ARG A 487 3.85 26.67 22.07
CA ARG A 487 2.87 25.83 21.35
C ARG A 487 2.58 26.44 19.96
N ARG A 488 2.27 25.57 18.96
CA ARG A 488 1.76 25.81 17.57
C ARG A 488 2.83 26.21 16.53
N LYS A 489 2.83 25.80 15.24
CA LYS A 489 1.78 25.44 14.26
C LYS A 489 2.40 24.79 12.97
N ARG A 490 1.54 24.12 12.15
CA ARG A 490 1.63 23.70 10.71
C ARG A 490 2.33 22.35 10.42
N ARG A 491 1.70 21.31 9.84
CA ARG A 491 0.94 21.07 8.57
C ARG A 491 1.83 20.94 7.32
N SER A 492 2.04 19.69 6.87
CA SER A 492 2.30 19.22 5.50
C SER A 492 1.60 17.86 5.34
N SER A 493 0.67 17.72 4.38
CA SER A 493 0.82 17.11 3.04
C SER A 493 0.28 15.68 2.99
N GLY A 494 -0.67 15.41 2.09
CA GLY A 494 -1.13 14.04 1.81
C GLY A 494 -2.53 13.98 1.21
N GLU A 495 -2.69 14.44 -0.03
CA GLU A 495 -3.81 14.05 -0.89
C GLU A 495 -3.66 12.58 -1.31
N ARG A 496 -4.73 11.78 -1.14
CA ARG A 496 -5.04 10.65 -2.03
C ARG A 496 -6.57 10.47 -2.09
N ARG A 497 -7.11 10.74 -3.28
CA ARG A 497 -8.48 10.45 -3.70
C ARG A 497 -8.56 8.98 -4.14
N HIS A 498 -9.54 8.24 -3.64
CA HIS A 498 -10.20 7.15 -4.37
C HIS A 498 -11.50 6.78 -3.63
N ARG A 499 -12.64 6.96 -4.30
CA ARG A 499 -13.83 6.09 -4.21
C ARG A 499 -14.87 6.55 -5.24
N SER A 500 -14.98 5.80 -6.33
CA SER A 500 -16.12 5.81 -7.24
C SER A 500 -17.05 4.68 -6.79
N SER A 501 -18.29 5.02 -6.43
CA SER A 501 -19.37 4.03 -6.25
C SER A 501 -20.50 4.33 -7.22
N HIS A 502 -20.90 3.29 -7.93
CA HIS A 502 -22.12 3.18 -8.71
C HIS A 502 -23.37 3.74 -8.02
N HIS A 503 -24.17 4.50 -8.78
CA HIS A 503 -25.62 4.45 -8.63
C HIS A 503 -26.33 4.77 -9.95
N GLN A 504 -26.96 3.74 -10.53
CA GLN A 504 -28.02 3.87 -11.53
C GLN A 504 -29.20 4.63 -10.91
N LYS A 505 -29.75 5.59 -11.64
CA LYS A 505 -31.15 6.00 -11.49
C LYS A 505 -31.78 6.19 -12.85
N THR A 506 -32.63 5.24 -13.17
CA THR A 506 -33.77 5.34 -14.08
C THR A 506 -34.57 6.62 -13.81
N ARG A 507 -34.94 7.35 -14.87
CA ARG A 507 -36.21 8.08 -14.86
C ARG A 507 -36.78 8.23 -16.26
N ARG A 508 -38.02 7.74 -16.35
CA ARG A 508 -38.94 7.71 -17.47
C ARG A 508 -39.91 8.89 -17.30
N ARG A 509 -40.42 9.37 -18.44
CA ARG A 509 -41.65 10.17 -18.69
C ARG A 509 -41.62 11.69 -18.55
N GLY A 510 -42.11 12.33 -19.60
CA GLY A 510 -42.75 13.64 -19.63
C GLY A 510 -42.99 14.10 -21.07
N SER A 511 -44.27 14.14 -21.45
CA SER A 511 -44.93 14.54 -22.70
C SER A 511 -44.23 15.45 -23.70
#